data_AF-A0A6L9QCX5-F1
#
_entry.id   AF-A0A6L9QCX5-F1
#
_cell.length_a   1.000
_cell.length_b   1.000
_cell.length_c   1.000
_cell.angle_alpha   90.00
_cell.angle_beta   90.00
_cell.angle_gamma   90.00
#
_symmetry.space_group_name_H-M   'P 1'
#
loop_
_entity.id
_entity.type
_entity.pdbx_description
1 polymer ?
#
loop_
_entity_poly.entity_id
_entity_poly.type
_entity_poly.pdbx_seq_one_letter_code
_entity_poly.pdbx_strand_id
1 'polypeptide(L)' 'MTDPMTALDNAWQRIKDAEKQAAALIEAARIDFGREIRRQRAQGLKQADIARHYKVERETIRRYQEAADIADGLKPAKD' A
#
# COMPACT_ATOMS: atom_id res chain seq x y z
N MET A 1 -20.78 -3.03 39.44
CA MET A 1 -19.99 -1.85 39.00
C MET A 1 -19.21 -2.30 37.78
N THR A 2 -19.40 -1.64 36.64
CA THR A 2 -18.61 -1.93 35.43
C THR A 2 -17.17 -1.53 35.69
N ASP A 3 -16.21 -2.40 35.39
CA ASP A 3 -14.79 -2.10 35.56
C ASP A 3 -14.43 -0.86 34.70
N PRO A 4 -13.91 0.23 35.29
CA PRO A 4 -13.51 1.42 34.54
C PRO A 4 -12.53 1.10 33.39
N MET A 5 -11.75 0.02 33.50
CA MET A 5 -10.84 -0.40 32.43
C MET A 5 -11.59 -0.89 31.19
N THR A 6 -12.79 -1.48 31.32
CA THR A 6 -13.57 -1.97 30.16
C THR A 6 -13.91 -0.84 29.16
N ALA A 7 -14.16 0.38 29.64
CA ALA A 7 -14.41 1.52 28.77
C ALA A 7 -13.15 1.94 27.99
N LEU A 8 -11.99 1.89 28.64
CA LEU A 8 -10.70 2.18 28.02
C LEU A 8 -10.29 1.10 27.02
N ASP A 9 -10.49 -0.19 27.35
CA ASP A 9 -10.22 -1.31 26.45
C ASP A 9 -11.05 -1.21 25.16
N ASN A 10 -12.33 -0.88 25.28
CA ASN A 10 -13.21 -0.66 24.14
C ASN A 10 -12.74 0.53 23.27
N ALA A 11 -12.29 1.63 23.89
CA ALA A 11 -11.74 2.77 23.16
C ALA A 11 -10.43 2.41 22.46
N TRP A 12 -9.56 1.65 23.11
CA TRP A 12 -8.31 1.16 22.54
C TRP A 12 -8.55 0.21 21.36
N GLN A 13 -9.53 -0.67 21.45
CA GLN A 13 -9.90 -1.53 20.33
C GLN A 13 -10.36 -0.73 19.10
N ARG A 14 -11.13 0.35 19.30
CA ARG A 14 -11.55 1.24 18.21
C ARG A 14 -10.36 1.92 17.53
N ILE A 15 -9.31 2.28 18.27
CA ILE A 15 -8.07 2.83 17.70
C ILE A 15 -7.41 1.80 16.79
N LYS A 16 -7.25 0.55 17.27
CA LYS A 16 -6.68 -0.53 16.45
C LYS A 16 -7.48 -0.81 15.18
N ASP A 17 -8.81 -0.79 15.29
CA ASP A 17 -9.68 -0.99 14.14
C ASP A 17 -9.54 0.14 13.12
N ALA A 18 -9.43 1.40 13.58
CA ALA A 18 -9.18 2.55 12.72
C ALA A 18 -7.80 2.48 12.05
N GLU A 19 -6.76 2.10 12.77
CA GLU A 19 -5.41 1.90 12.21
C GLU A 19 -5.42 0.80 11.14
N LYS A 20 -6.13 -0.30 11.38
CA LYS A 20 -6.29 -1.37 10.39
C LYS A 20 -7.01 -0.89 9.13
N GLN A 21 -8.06 -0.09 9.28
CA GLN A 21 -8.77 0.52 8.16
C GLN A 21 -7.88 1.48 7.38
N ALA A 22 -7.13 2.34 8.07
CA ALA A 22 -6.18 3.27 7.45
C ALA A 22 -5.09 2.51 6.68
N ALA A 23 -4.54 1.44 7.26
CA ALA A 23 -3.56 0.59 6.59
C ALA A 23 -4.14 -0.04 5.30
N ALA A 24 -5.38 -0.53 5.34
CA ALA A 24 -6.05 -1.08 4.15
C ALA A 24 -6.25 -0.02 3.06
N LEU A 25 -6.65 1.21 3.42
CA LEU A 25 -6.80 2.31 2.47
C LEU A 25 -5.47 2.72 1.85
N ILE A 26 -4.41 2.83 2.65
CA ILE A 26 -3.06 3.14 2.18
C ILE A 26 -2.58 2.05 1.22
N GLU A 27 -2.78 0.78 1.56
CA GLU A 27 -2.36 -0.33 0.71
C GLU A 27 -3.11 -0.37 -0.62
N ALA A 28 -4.42 -0.13 -0.61
CA ALA A 28 -5.20 0.02 -1.85
C ALA A 28 -4.66 1.15 -2.74
N ALA A 29 -4.36 2.32 -2.17
CA ALA A 29 -3.79 3.44 -2.91
C ALA A 29 -2.40 3.12 -3.50
N ARG A 30 -1.57 2.35 -2.78
CA ARG A 30 -0.27 1.89 -3.28
C ARG A 30 -0.41 0.93 -4.46
N ILE A 31 -1.37 0.02 -4.40
CA ILE A 31 -1.69 -0.90 -5.50
C ILE A 31 -2.14 -0.10 -6.73
N ASP A 32 -3.03 0.88 -6.57
CA ASP A 32 -3.48 1.73 -7.67
C ASP A 32 -2.32 2.53 -8.29
N PHE A 33 -1.43 3.07 -7.46
CA PHE A 33 -0.21 3.71 -7.94
C PHE A 33 0.69 2.74 -8.72
N GLY A 34 0.85 1.50 -8.23
CA GLY A 34 1.57 0.44 -8.93
C GLY A 34 0.97 0.08 -10.30
N ARG A 35 -0.36 0.03 -10.40
CA ARG A 35 -1.08 -0.16 -11.68
C ARG A 35 -0.80 0.97 -12.65
N GLU A 36 -0.79 2.20 -12.16
CA GLU A 36 -0.49 3.37 -13.00
C GLU A 36 0.98 3.36 -13.45
N ILE A 37 1.93 3.03 -12.57
CA ILE A 37 3.33 2.81 -12.95
C ILE A 37 3.42 1.79 -14.09
N ARG A 38 2.73 0.64 -13.99
CA ARG A 38 2.71 -0.37 -15.05
C ARG A 38 2.17 0.20 -16.37
N ARG A 39 1.06 0.93 -16.33
CA ARG A 39 0.46 1.56 -17.51
C ARG A 39 1.41 2.55 -18.18
N GLN A 40 2.02 3.45 -17.41
CA GLN A 40 2.95 4.45 -17.94
C GLN A 40 4.22 3.81 -18.50
N ARG A 41 4.70 2.73 -17.88
CA ARG A 41 5.83 1.95 -18.41
C ARG A 41 5.51 1.28 -19.75
N ALA A 42 4.28 0.82 -19.96
CA ALA A 42 3.85 0.28 -21.25
C ALA A 42 3.86 1.37 -22.35
N GLN A 43 3.78 2.64 -21.98
CA GLN A 43 3.90 3.79 -22.88
C GLN A 43 5.34 4.30 -23.05
N GLY A 44 6.32 3.59 -22.48
CA GLY A 44 7.76 3.89 -22.64
C GLY A 44 8.40 4.68 -21.50
N LEU A 45 7.66 5.06 -20.45
CA LEU A 45 8.24 5.73 -19.29
C LEU A 45 9.15 4.77 -18.49
N LYS A 46 10.35 5.21 -18.11
CA LYS A 46 11.29 4.37 -17.35
C LYS A 46 11.06 4.52 -15.84
N GLN A 47 11.23 3.42 -15.09
CA GLN A 47 11.13 3.45 -13.62
C GLN A 47 12.11 4.45 -12.99
N ALA A 48 13.29 4.65 -13.57
CA ALA A 48 14.27 5.62 -13.09
C ALA A 48 13.76 7.07 -13.16
N ASP A 49 12.98 7.40 -14.19
CA ASP A 49 12.42 8.74 -14.36
C ASP A 49 11.25 8.97 -13.38
N ILE A 50 10.41 7.96 -13.17
CA ILE A 50 9.37 7.96 -12.13
C ILE A 50 10.00 8.14 -10.75
N ALA A 51 11.03 7.34 -10.44
CA ALA A 51 11.75 7.40 -9.17
C ALA A 51 12.35 8.78 -8.92
N ARG A 52 12.99 9.37 -9.94
CA ARG A 52 13.53 10.73 -9.89
C ARG A 52 12.44 11.77 -9.63
N HIS A 53 11.29 11.67 -10.31
CA HIS A 53 10.18 12.60 -10.16
C HIS A 53 9.63 12.61 -8.72
N TYR A 54 9.40 11.43 -8.15
CA TYR A 54 8.89 11.28 -6.78
C TYR A 54 9.96 11.33 -5.68
N LYS A 55 11.24 11.50 -6.05
CA LYS A 55 12.39 11.53 -5.13
C LYS A 55 12.47 10.31 -4.22
N VAL A 56 12.27 9.13 -4.82
CA VAL A 56 12.38 7.83 -4.15
C VAL A 56 13.37 6.94 -4.88
N GLU A 57 13.80 5.86 -4.23
CA GLU A 57 14.61 4.84 -4.87
C GLU A 57 13.85 4.13 -6.00
N ARG A 58 14.58 3.75 -7.05
CA ARG A 58 14.01 2.96 -8.17
C ARG A 58 13.39 1.65 -7.67
N GLU A 59 13.98 1.06 -6.64
CA GLU A 59 13.49 -0.13 -5.98
C GLU A 59 12.10 0.07 -5.37
N THR A 60 11.82 1.25 -4.81
CA THR A 60 10.49 1.60 -4.29
C THR A 60 9.44 1.57 -5.41
N ILE A 61 9.75 2.17 -6.57
CA ILE A 61 8.86 2.14 -7.75
C ILE A 61 8.66 0.70 -8.24
N ARG A 62 9.72 -0.11 -8.25
CA ARG A 62 9.64 -1.54 -8.60
C ARG A 62 8.69 -2.29 -7.67
N ARG A 63 8.79 -2.08 -6.36
CA ARG A 63 7.94 -2.74 -5.35
C ARG A 63 6.47 -2.36 -5.50
N TYR A 64 6.15 -1.09 -5.73
CA TYR A 64 4.75 -0.69 -5.98
C TYR A 64 4.17 -1.39 -7.22
N GLN A 65 4.93 -1.42 -8.31
CA GLN A 65 4.48 -2.14 -9.50
C GLN A 65 4.33 -3.65 -9.24
N GLU A 66 5.24 -4.27 -8.50
CA GLU A 66 5.15 -5.70 -8.18
C GLU A 66 3.97 -6.03 -7.27
N ALA A 67 3.69 -5.20 -6.26
CA ALA A 67 2.51 -5.35 -5.42
C ALA A 67 1.22 -5.33 -6.26
N ALA A 68 1.13 -4.40 -7.22
CA ALA A 68 0.02 -4.36 -8.17
C ALA A 68 -0.05 -5.58 -9.09
N ASP A 69 1.10 -6.05 -9.60
CA ASP A 69 1.17 -7.26 -10.42
C ASP A 69 0.70 -8.50 -9.65
N ILE A 70 1.06 -8.62 -8.36
CA ILE A 70 0.61 -9.71 -7.49
C ILE A 70 -0.90 -9.59 -7.20
N ALA A 71 -1.37 -8.39 -6.85
CA ALA A 71 -2.79 -8.13 -6.57
C ALA A 71 -3.69 -8.43 -7.78
N ASP A 72 -3.20 -8.19 -8.99
CA ASP A 72 -3.92 -8.47 -10.24
C ASP A 72 -3.67 -9.90 -10.77
N GLY A 73 -2.91 -10.74 -10.07
CA GLY A 73 -2.62 -12.13 -10.45
C GLY A 73 -1.66 -12.27 -11.65
N LEU A 74 -0.95 -11.21 -12.02
CA LEU A 74 0.04 -11.22 -13.11
C LEU A 74 1.40 -11.79 -12.67
N LYS A 75 1.67 -11.80 -11.36
CA LYS A 75 2.85 -12.42 -10.75
C LYS A 75 2.46 -13.23 -9.52
N PRO A 76 3.16 -14.35 -9.24
CA PRO A 76 2.98 -15.03 -7.97
C PRO A 76 3.44 -14.14 -6.82
N ALA A 77 2.74 -14.24 -5.68
CA ALA A 77 3.28 -13.75 -4.42
C ALA A 77 4.62 -14.47 -4.17
N LYS A 78 5.66 -13.72 -3.81
CA LYS A 78 6.91 -14.36 -3.38
C LYS A 78 6.69 -14.90 -1.97
N ASP A 79 6.97 -16.19 -1.78
CA ASP A 79 6.99 -16.88 -0.49
C ASP A 79 7.94 -16.21 0.52
#